data_AF-A0A3S3G9G8-F1
#
_entry.id   AF-A0A3S3G9G8-F1
#
_cell.length_a   1.000
_cell.length_b   1.000
_cell.length_c   1.000
_cell.angle_alpha   90.00
_cell.angle_beta   90.00
_cell.angle_gamma   90.00
#
_symmetry.space_group_name_H-M   'P 1'
#
loop_
_entity.id
_entity.type
_entity.pdbx_description
1 polymer ?
#
loop_
_entity_poly.entity_id
_entity_poly.type
_entity_poly.pdbx_seq_one_letter_code
_entity_poly.pdbx_strand_id
1 'polypeptide(L)'
;MDRYRAGPDGFPATIAVETRSVGRSVLAGMDRISAPLAIRADDFMRAATAAFFVAIFAVGGVYLTPDLQTPSELVSWAQLAIAAGIFSRKTMPLSALGIIALWLVALKDYDVFHLLDYLALGVGVAGYLLLASTDNARWHEKRFLVLFWGVTIALMWSSLEKFAYPNWFYPLVEEKPFLTFGIPRDIFIPMAGVAEFTLGFGLIWTPLVRRLSAVALLIIFTAAVYPFGRIDLVGHAMIMAALILIAVDPLSKRAAPVPRQPAAIAHARSLAVVTMSLALALVAVSSSYWGLHATFYGANGRATAGQISTHTYSPEHPHGPGTPAISKPDPQAHSQ
;
A
#
# COMPACT_ATOMS: atom_id res chain seq x y z
N MET A 1 -15.79 -31.53 32.15
CA MET A 1 -16.17 -31.37 30.73
C MET A 1 -16.15 -29.87 30.40
N ASP A 2 -15.05 -29.15 30.58
CA ASP A 2 -13.76 -29.22 29.85
C ASP A 2 -13.86 -28.92 28.36
N ARG A 3 -13.57 -27.66 28.01
CA ARG A 3 -12.47 -27.22 27.12
C ARG A 3 -12.82 -25.86 26.48
N TYR A 4 -12.64 -24.76 27.23
CA TYR A 4 -12.24 -23.51 26.60
C TYR A 4 -10.71 -23.52 26.57
N ARG A 5 -10.16 -24.07 25.49
CA ARG A 5 -8.74 -23.92 25.15
C ARG A 5 -8.50 -22.43 24.93
N ALA A 6 -7.87 -21.78 25.91
CA ALA A 6 -7.12 -20.56 25.68
C ALA A 6 -6.09 -20.86 24.58
N GLY A 7 -6.28 -20.27 23.41
CA GLY A 7 -5.28 -20.24 22.35
C GLY A 7 -4.12 -19.32 22.75
N PRO A 8 -2.91 -19.57 22.25
CA PRO A 8 -1.71 -18.89 22.72
C PRO A 8 -1.50 -17.55 21.99
N ASP A 9 -0.81 -16.64 22.70
CA ASP A 9 0.07 -15.60 22.16
C ASP A 9 -0.48 -14.24 21.68
N GLY A 10 0.08 -13.19 22.29
CA GLY A 10 0.26 -11.85 21.71
C GLY A 10 -0.25 -10.68 22.58
N PHE A 11 0.43 -9.56 22.84
CA PHE A 11 1.78 -9.05 22.60
C PHE A 11 1.94 -7.86 23.59
N PRO A 12 2.75 -7.93 24.67
CA PRO A 12 2.63 -7.04 25.84
C PRO A 12 3.26 -5.62 25.72
N ALA A 13 3.92 -5.31 24.61
CA ALA A 13 4.82 -4.15 24.46
C ALA A 13 4.13 -2.80 24.35
N THR A 14 3.31 -2.70 23.33
CA THR A 14 2.70 -1.46 22.93
C THR A 14 1.45 -1.20 23.76
N ILE A 15 0.90 -2.30 24.32
CA ILE A 15 -0.02 -2.27 25.47
C ILE A 15 0.58 -1.43 26.60
N ALA A 16 1.89 -1.39 26.86
CA ALA A 16 2.41 -0.59 27.97
C ALA A 16 2.35 0.94 27.74
N VAL A 17 2.57 1.42 26.51
CA VAL A 17 2.40 2.86 26.17
C VAL A 17 0.91 3.19 26.02
N GLU A 18 0.14 2.28 25.40
CA GLU A 18 -1.31 2.39 25.25
C GLU A 18 -2.05 2.33 26.60
N THR A 19 -1.52 1.61 27.59
CA THR A 19 -2.11 1.52 28.94
C THR A 19 -1.65 2.63 29.87
N ARG A 20 -0.64 3.43 29.52
CA ARG A 20 -0.35 4.69 30.23
C ARG A 20 -1.49 5.69 29.99
N SER A 21 -1.66 6.63 30.92
CA SER A 21 -2.71 7.67 30.83
C SER A 21 -2.64 8.43 29.50
N VAL A 22 -1.43 8.73 29.03
CA VAL A 22 -1.19 9.44 27.78
C VAL A 22 -1.70 8.65 26.56
N GLY A 23 -1.34 7.37 26.43
CA GLY A 23 -1.78 6.53 25.30
C GLY A 23 -3.30 6.37 25.25
N ARG A 24 -3.95 6.18 26.42
CA ARG A 24 -5.41 6.14 26.51
C ARG A 24 -6.07 7.47 26.14
N SER A 25 -5.50 8.59 26.58
CA SER A 25 -6.01 9.92 26.24
C SER A 25 -5.89 10.21 24.74
N VAL A 26 -4.77 9.82 24.12
CA VAL A 26 -4.57 9.95 22.67
C VAL A 26 -5.60 9.10 21.92
N LEU A 27 -5.73 7.82 22.25
CA LEU A 27 -6.72 6.94 21.61
C LEU A 27 -8.15 7.44 21.80
N ALA A 28 -8.54 7.88 23.00
CA ALA A 28 -9.86 8.45 23.26
C ALA A 28 -10.10 9.74 22.45
N GLY A 29 -9.09 10.59 22.31
CA GLY A 29 -9.15 11.78 21.45
C GLY A 29 -9.34 11.41 19.99
N MET A 30 -8.57 10.45 19.48
CA MET A 30 -8.67 9.96 18.11
C MET A 30 -10.03 9.29 17.87
N ASP A 31 -10.56 8.51 18.82
CA ASP A 31 -11.89 7.89 18.74
C ASP A 31 -13.00 8.93 18.67
N ARG A 32 -12.89 10.02 19.44
CA ARG A 32 -13.85 11.12 19.41
C ARG A 32 -13.86 11.81 18.05
N ILE A 33 -12.68 12.06 17.48
CA ILE A 33 -12.55 12.69 16.16
C ILE A 33 -13.04 11.74 15.06
N SER A 34 -12.71 10.46 15.13
CA SER A 34 -13.05 9.48 14.09
C SER A 34 -14.46 8.88 14.23
N ALA A 35 -15.18 9.15 15.33
CA ALA A 35 -16.48 8.54 15.61
C ALA A 35 -17.52 8.64 14.48
N PRO A 36 -17.73 9.81 13.84
CA PRO A 36 -18.70 9.92 12.75
C PRO A 36 -18.38 9.01 11.56
N LEU A 37 -17.09 8.96 11.19
CA LEU A 37 -16.61 8.14 10.09
C LEU A 37 -16.61 6.65 10.45
N ALA A 38 -16.28 6.30 11.69
CA ALA A 38 -16.30 4.93 12.18
C ALA A 38 -17.69 4.29 12.09
N ILE A 39 -18.76 5.06 12.29
CA ILE A 39 -20.14 4.58 12.17
C ILE A 39 -20.49 4.27 10.70
N ARG A 40 -19.90 5.02 9.77
CA ARG A 40 -20.12 4.89 8.31
C ARG A 40 -18.91 4.28 7.59
N ALA A 41 -18.13 3.47 8.29
CA ALA A 41 -16.88 2.89 7.79
C ALA A 41 -17.09 2.13 6.46
N ASP A 42 -18.17 1.36 6.37
CA ASP A 42 -18.51 0.63 5.14
C ASP A 42 -18.97 1.56 4.01
N ASP A 43 -19.82 2.52 4.31
CA ASP A 43 -20.29 3.49 3.30
C ASP A 43 -19.12 4.30 2.76
N PHE A 44 -18.20 4.73 3.63
CA PHE A 44 -16.98 5.42 3.25
C PHE A 44 -16.11 4.56 2.33
N MET A 45 -15.78 3.33 2.73
CA MET A 45 -14.89 2.49 1.92
C MET A 45 -15.52 2.18 0.56
N ARG A 46 -16.81 1.86 0.52
CA ARG A 46 -17.54 1.60 -0.73
C ARG A 46 -17.59 2.83 -1.63
N ALA A 47 -17.91 3.99 -1.06
CA ALA A 47 -17.95 5.25 -1.81
C ALA A 47 -16.55 5.63 -2.33
N ALA A 48 -15.50 5.48 -1.53
CA ALA A 48 -14.13 5.75 -1.92
C ALA A 48 -13.66 4.79 -3.02
N THR A 49 -13.98 3.50 -2.91
CA THR A 49 -13.68 2.53 -3.97
C THR A 49 -14.41 2.87 -5.27
N ALA A 50 -15.70 3.20 -5.22
CA ALA A 50 -16.44 3.62 -6.41
C ALA A 50 -15.89 4.92 -7.01
N ALA A 51 -15.56 5.91 -6.17
CA ALA A 51 -14.98 7.18 -6.61
C ALA A 51 -13.62 6.99 -7.28
N PHE A 52 -12.79 6.08 -6.76
CA PHE A 52 -11.53 5.69 -7.40
C PHE A 52 -11.75 5.08 -8.79
N PHE A 53 -12.66 4.12 -8.91
CA PHE A 53 -12.97 3.51 -10.21
C PHE A 53 -13.55 4.52 -11.22
N VAL A 54 -14.33 5.49 -10.75
CA VAL A 54 -14.81 6.63 -11.56
C VAL A 54 -13.64 7.55 -11.95
N ALA A 55 -12.69 7.80 -11.06
CA ALA A 55 -11.53 8.65 -11.33
C ALA A 55 -10.61 8.02 -12.39
N ILE A 56 -10.29 6.72 -12.28
CA ILE A 56 -9.48 6.03 -13.30
C ILE A 56 -10.24 5.85 -14.62
N PHE A 57 -11.58 5.72 -14.59
CA PHE A 57 -12.41 5.82 -15.80
C PHE A 57 -12.26 7.20 -16.47
N ALA A 58 -12.29 8.28 -15.68
CA ALA A 58 -12.15 9.65 -16.19
C ALA A 58 -10.73 9.95 -16.71
N VAL A 59 -9.70 9.30 -16.16
CA VAL A 59 -8.33 9.33 -16.73
C VAL A 59 -8.32 8.63 -18.09
N GLY A 60 -8.99 7.48 -18.20
CA GLY A 60 -9.10 6.72 -19.45
C GLY A 60 -7.81 5.97 -19.79
N GLY A 61 -7.94 4.88 -20.57
CA GLY A 61 -6.78 4.15 -21.10
C GLY A 61 -5.87 3.52 -20.05
N VAL A 62 -6.38 3.17 -18.86
CA VAL A 62 -5.55 2.60 -17.78
C VAL A 62 -6.22 1.42 -17.06
N TYR A 63 -5.41 0.47 -16.58
CA TYR A 63 -5.76 -0.65 -15.71
C TYR A 63 -5.51 -0.30 -14.25
N LEU A 64 -6.54 -0.24 -13.42
CA LEU A 64 -6.45 -0.19 -11.95
C LEU A 64 -5.65 0.97 -11.33
N THR A 65 -4.79 1.68 -12.06
CA THR A 65 -3.92 2.78 -11.65
C THR A 65 -3.46 3.55 -12.90
N PRO A 66 -3.17 4.85 -12.83
CA PRO A 66 -2.66 5.61 -13.97
C PRO A 66 -1.34 5.09 -14.58
N ASP A 67 -0.55 4.31 -13.85
CA ASP A 67 0.75 3.80 -14.33
C ASP A 67 0.63 2.60 -15.28
N LEU A 68 -0.50 1.88 -15.25
CA LEU A 68 -0.75 0.72 -16.11
C LEU A 68 -1.64 1.14 -17.29
N GLN A 69 -1.03 1.56 -18.39
CA GLN A 69 -1.69 1.98 -19.63
C GLN A 69 -2.28 0.81 -20.43
N THR A 70 -3.37 1.07 -21.16
CA THR A 70 -4.02 0.13 -22.08
C THR A 70 -4.62 0.85 -23.29
N PRO A 71 -4.51 0.28 -24.49
CA PRO A 71 -5.21 0.81 -25.67
C PRO A 71 -6.71 0.47 -25.68
N SER A 72 -7.19 -0.37 -24.76
CA SER A 72 -8.55 -0.89 -24.77
C SER A 72 -9.52 -0.05 -23.94
N GLU A 73 -10.38 0.72 -24.60
CA GLU A 73 -11.46 1.48 -23.96
C GLU A 73 -12.44 0.60 -23.17
N LEU A 74 -12.56 -0.69 -23.52
CA LEU A 74 -13.41 -1.64 -22.81
C LEU A 74 -12.99 -1.77 -21.33
N VAL A 75 -11.69 -1.61 -21.04
CA VAL A 75 -11.16 -1.64 -19.66
C VAL A 75 -11.71 -0.48 -18.85
N SER A 76 -11.71 0.73 -19.42
CA SER A 76 -12.29 1.91 -18.76
C SER A 76 -13.78 1.71 -18.47
N TRP A 77 -14.56 1.21 -19.43
CA TRP A 77 -15.97 0.89 -19.20
C TRP A 77 -16.19 -0.21 -18.17
N ALA A 78 -15.33 -1.23 -18.13
CA ALA A 78 -15.37 -2.28 -17.10
C ALA A 78 -15.12 -1.68 -15.70
N GLN A 79 -14.18 -0.74 -15.57
CA GLN A 79 -13.93 -0.01 -14.31
C GLN A 79 -15.15 0.79 -13.86
N LEU A 80 -15.85 1.46 -14.78
CA LEU A 80 -17.10 2.15 -14.46
C LEU A 80 -18.21 1.18 -14.03
N ALA A 81 -18.29 0.00 -14.67
CA ALA A 81 -19.24 -1.04 -14.27
C ALA A 81 -18.94 -1.60 -12.86
N ILE A 82 -17.65 -1.76 -12.51
CA ILE A 82 -17.22 -2.09 -11.14
C ILE A 82 -17.69 -1.00 -10.17
N ALA A 83 -17.50 0.28 -10.49
CA ALA A 83 -17.95 1.38 -9.65
C ALA A 83 -19.46 1.33 -9.36
N ALA A 84 -20.27 1.10 -10.40
CA ALA A 84 -21.73 0.98 -10.27
C ALA A 84 -22.13 -0.27 -9.45
N GLY A 85 -21.43 -1.39 -9.65
CA GLY A 85 -21.72 -2.66 -9.00
C GLY A 85 -21.47 -2.68 -7.49
N ILE A 86 -20.67 -1.76 -6.94
CA ILE A 86 -20.34 -1.69 -5.51
C ILE A 86 -21.56 -1.35 -4.63
N PHE A 87 -22.57 -0.63 -5.16
CA PHE A 87 -23.67 -0.11 -4.34
C PHE A 87 -24.78 -1.12 -4.03
N SER A 88 -24.85 -2.24 -4.75
CA SER A 88 -25.78 -3.34 -4.47
C SER A 88 -25.06 -4.55 -3.88
N ARG A 89 -25.60 -5.11 -2.77
CA ARG A 89 -25.05 -6.32 -2.14
C ARG A 89 -24.96 -7.50 -3.11
N LYS A 90 -25.88 -7.59 -4.09
CA LYS A 90 -25.91 -8.68 -5.08
C LYS A 90 -24.81 -8.54 -6.14
N THR A 91 -24.47 -7.31 -6.52
CA THR A 91 -23.47 -7.03 -7.58
C THR A 91 -22.07 -6.78 -7.03
N MET A 92 -21.95 -6.52 -5.73
CA MET A 92 -20.67 -6.27 -5.05
C MET A 92 -19.66 -7.44 -5.20
N PRO A 93 -20.07 -8.74 -5.11
CA PRO A 93 -19.17 -9.85 -5.44
C PRO A 93 -18.66 -9.82 -6.88
N LEU A 94 -19.49 -9.41 -7.85
CA LEU A 94 -19.08 -9.26 -9.24
C LEU A 94 -18.07 -8.12 -9.40
N SER A 95 -18.22 -7.05 -8.62
CA SER A 95 -17.25 -5.94 -8.57
C SER A 95 -15.90 -6.43 -8.02
N ALA A 96 -15.92 -7.23 -6.95
CA ALA A 96 -14.72 -7.85 -6.41
C ALA A 96 -14.02 -8.76 -7.43
N LEU A 97 -14.77 -9.61 -8.13
CA LEU A 97 -14.25 -10.44 -9.22
C LEU A 97 -13.70 -9.59 -10.37
N GLY A 98 -14.36 -8.47 -10.69
CA GLY A 98 -13.92 -7.52 -11.71
C GLY A 98 -12.55 -6.94 -11.41
N ILE A 99 -12.25 -6.60 -10.15
CA ILE A 99 -10.92 -6.11 -9.75
C ILE A 99 -9.83 -7.16 -10.05
N ILE A 100 -10.09 -8.42 -9.69
CA ILE A 100 -9.15 -9.52 -9.95
C ILE A 100 -9.04 -9.81 -11.45
N ALA A 101 -10.15 -9.77 -12.18
CA ALA A 101 -10.16 -9.97 -13.62
C ALA A 101 -9.36 -8.88 -14.35
N LEU A 102 -9.47 -7.61 -13.94
CA LEU A 102 -8.68 -6.53 -14.49
C LEU A 102 -7.18 -6.74 -14.26
N TRP A 103 -6.78 -7.20 -13.07
CA TRP A 103 -5.40 -7.56 -12.79
C TRP A 103 -4.93 -8.71 -13.71
N LEU A 104 -5.75 -9.76 -13.89
CA LEU A 104 -5.42 -10.86 -14.81
C LEU A 104 -5.32 -10.41 -16.27
N VAL A 105 -6.15 -9.47 -16.71
CA VAL A 105 -6.09 -8.92 -18.08
C VAL A 105 -4.82 -8.10 -18.28
N ALA A 106 -4.39 -7.33 -17.27
CA ALA A 106 -3.17 -6.52 -17.35
C ALA A 106 -1.90 -7.38 -17.55
N LEU A 107 -1.91 -8.67 -17.18
CA LEU A 107 -0.81 -9.61 -17.46
C LEU A 107 -0.50 -9.80 -18.95
N LYS A 108 -1.42 -9.39 -19.84
CA LYS A 108 -1.16 -9.36 -21.28
C LYS A 108 -0.11 -8.31 -21.67
N ASP A 109 -0.15 -7.17 -20.99
CA ASP A 109 0.59 -5.97 -21.38
C ASP A 109 1.77 -5.67 -20.42
N TYR A 110 1.77 -6.29 -19.22
CA TYR A 110 2.74 -6.05 -18.16
C TYR A 110 3.36 -7.34 -17.61
N ASP A 111 4.62 -7.24 -17.18
CA ASP A 111 5.31 -8.34 -16.50
C ASP A 111 4.66 -8.70 -15.16
N VAL A 112 4.61 -9.99 -14.86
CA VAL A 112 4.02 -10.53 -13.62
C VAL A 112 4.64 -9.86 -12.38
N PHE A 113 5.97 -9.69 -12.36
CA PHE A 113 6.67 -9.13 -11.20
C PHE A 113 6.30 -7.66 -10.96
N HIS A 114 6.22 -6.84 -12.01
CA HIS A 114 5.74 -5.47 -11.91
C HIS A 114 4.28 -5.42 -11.44
N LEU A 115 3.46 -6.37 -11.89
CA LEU A 115 2.05 -6.42 -11.51
C LEU A 115 1.81 -6.85 -10.04
N LEU A 116 2.81 -7.44 -9.37
CA LEU A 116 2.71 -7.83 -7.96
C LEU A 116 2.55 -6.61 -7.04
N ASP A 117 3.06 -5.44 -7.41
CA ASP A 117 2.95 -4.20 -6.63
C ASP A 117 1.48 -3.80 -6.42
N TYR A 118 0.63 -4.13 -7.40
CA TYR A 118 -0.80 -3.81 -7.39
C TYR A 118 -1.67 -4.95 -6.83
N LEU A 119 -1.14 -6.17 -6.78
CA LEU A 119 -1.91 -7.38 -6.44
C LEU A 119 -2.43 -7.34 -5.01
N ALA A 120 -1.56 -7.06 -4.03
CA ALA A 120 -1.90 -7.16 -2.61
C ALA A 120 -3.03 -6.19 -2.22
N LEU A 121 -2.95 -4.94 -2.69
CA LEU A 121 -4.00 -3.95 -2.46
C LEU A 121 -5.28 -4.32 -3.20
N GLY A 122 -5.19 -4.74 -4.47
CA GLY A 122 -6.34 -5.19 -5.27
C GLY A 122 -7.09 -6.35 -4.62
N VAL A 123 -6.36 -7.36 -4.13
CA VAL A 123 -6.91 -8.50 -3.37
C VAL A 123 -7.50 -8.05 -2.04
N GLY A 124 -6.87 -7.12 -1.33
CA GLY A 124 -7.41 -6.54 -0.10
C GLY A 124 -8.77 -5.86 -0.30
N VAL A 125 -8.90 -5.04 -1.35
CA VAL A 125 -10.14 -4.35 -1.72
C VAL A 125 -11.19 -5.33 -2.22
N ALA A 126 -10.84 -6.27 -3.10
CA ALA A 126 -11.75 -7.30 -3.58
C ALA A 126 -12.27 -8.19 -2.44
N GLY A 127 -11.38 -8.61 -1.53
CA GLY A 127 -11.72 -9.37 -0.34
C GLY A 127 -12.66 -8.58 0.58
N TYR A 128 -12.39 -7.29 0.80
CA TYR A 128 -13.29 -6.40 1.53
C TYR A 128 -14.69 -6.38 0.92
N LEU A 129 -14.82 -6.13 -0.39
CA LEU A 129 -16.11 -6.08 -1.08
C LEU A 129 -16.86 -7.42 -0.97
N LEU A 130 -16.16 -8.54 -1.16
CA LEU A 130 -16.76 -9.86 -1.03
C LEU A 130 -17.30 -10.09 0.40
N LEU A 131 -16.49 -9.80 1.42
CA LEU A 131 -16.86 -9.97 2.83
C LEU A 131 -17.91 -8.95 3.29
N ALA A 132 -17.93 -7.74 2.72
CA ALA A 132 -18.95 -6.73 3.02
C ALA A 132 -20.32 -7.13 2.46
N SER A 133 -20.35 -7.90 1.36
CA SER A 133 -21.58 -8.36 0.73
C SER A 133 -22.28 -9.53 1.44
N THR A 134 -21.55 -10.28 2.29
CA THR A 134 -22.09 -11.48 2.94
C THR A 134 -23.04 -11.17 4.11
N ASP A 135 -24.07 -11.99 4.29
CA ASP A 135 -24.96 -11.95 5.45
C ASP A 135 -24.41 -12.73 6.66
N ASN A 136 -23.36 -13.53 6.45
CA ASN A 136 -22.75 -14.30 7.53
C ASN A 136 -21.88 -13.39 8.42
N ALA A 137 -22.34 -13.14 9.65
CA ALA A 137 -21.68 -12.27 10.62
C ALA A 137 -20.18 -12.61 10.85
N ARG A 138 -19.82 -13.90 10.86
CA ARG A 138 -18.44 -14.40 11.07
C ARG A 138 -17.50 -14.04 9.93
N TRP A 139 -18.01 -13.92 8.72
CA TRP A 139 -17.23 -13.50 7.55
C TRP A 139 -17.25 -11.97 7.44
N HIS A 140 -18.42 -11.37 7.63
CA HIS A 140 -18.59 -9.92 7.57
C HIS A 140 -17.67 -9.18 8.56
N GLU A 141 -17.46 -9.70 9.77
CA GLU A 141 -16.56 -9.09 10.76
C GLU A 141 -15.10 -8.98 10.31
N LYS A 142 -14.65 -9.81 9.37
CA LYS A 142 -13.26 -9.86 8.89
C LYS A 142 -12.96 -8.91 7.74
N ARG A 143 -13.97 -8.25 7.17
CA ARG A 143 -13.84 -7.43 5.94
C ARG A 143 -12.75 -6.36 6.05
N PHE A 144 -12.69 -5.63 7.16
CA PHE A 144 -11.66 -4.61 7.38
C PHE A 144 -10.30 -5.21 7.69
N LEU A 145 -10.26 -6.36 8.38
CA LEU A 145 -9.01 -7.07 8.64
C LEU A 145 -8.33 -7.47 7.32
N VAL A 146 -9.10 -8.01 6.36
CA VAL A 146 -8.57 -8.38 5.03
C VAL A 146 -8.06 -7.17 4.26
N LEU A 147 -8.80 -6.05 4.29
CA LEU A 147 -8.33 -4.80 3.68
C LEU A 147 -7.01 -4.32 4.30
N PHE A 148 -6.92 -4.32 5.64
CA PHE A 148 -5.76 -3.82 6.36
C PHE A 148 -4.52 -4.66 6.05
N TRP A 149 -4.66 -5.98 6.00
CA TRP A 149 -3.59 -6.87 5.56
C TRP A 149 -3.17 -6.61 4.11
N GLY A 150 -4.12 -6.39 3.20
CA GLY A 150 -3.82 -6.05 1.81
C GLY A 150 -2.98 -4.77 1.69
N VAL A 151 -3.36 -3.71 2.41
CA VAL A 151 -2.61 -2.43 2.46
C VAL A 151 -1.22 -2.63 3.06
N THR A 152 -1.13 -3.35 4.18
CA THR A 152 0.14 -3.63 4.85
C THR A 152 1.11 -4.38 3.96
N ILE A 153 0.65 -5.45 3.32
CA ILE A 153 1.48 -6.25 2.41
C ILE A 153 1.90 -5.40 1.20
N ALA A 154 0.99 -4.62 0.62
CA ALA A 154 1.30 -3.75 -0.51
C ALA A 154 2.40 -2.73 -0.17
N LEU A 155 2.31 -2.05 0.99
CA LEU A 155 3.32 -1.08 1.42
C LEU A 155 4.66 -1.73 1.74
N MET A 156 4.66 -2.86 2.46
CA MET A 156 5.90 -3.56 2.77
C MET A 156 6.56 -4.09 1.49
N TRP A 157 5.78 -4.58 0.53
CA TRP A 157 6.28 -5.04 -0.77
C TRP A 157 6.90 -3.89 -1.57
N SER A 158 6.17 -2.79 -1.80
CA SER A 158 6.66 -1.63 -2.54
C SER A 158 7.90 -1.00 -1.89
N SER A 159 8.00 -1.00 -0.56
CA SER A 159 9.20 -0.51 0.12
C SER A 159 10.45 -1.35 -0.15
N LEU A 160 10.31 -2.64 -0.52
CA LEU A 160 11.46 -3.48 -0.86
C LEU A 160 12.13 -3.10 -2.16
N GLU A 161 11.40 -2.51 -3.11
CA GLU A 161 11.98 -2.04 -4.37
C GLU A 161 13.09 -1.01 -4.11
N LYS A 162 12.92 -0.17 -3.08
CA LYS A 162 13.92 0.83 -2.66
C LYS A 162 15.18 0.20 -2.06
N PHE A 163 15.12 -1.04 -1.58
CA PHE A 163 16.32 -1.80 -1.17
C PHE A 163 16.93 -2.59 -2.32
N ALA A 164 16.09 -3.26 -3.12
CA ALA A 164 16.53 -4.18 -4.15
C ALA A 164 17.08 -3.44 -5.38
N TYR A 165 16.44 -2.33 -5.75
CA TYR A 165 16.74 -1.57 -6.96
C TYR A 165 16.66 -0.06 -6.71
N PRO A 166 17.51 0.50 -5.81
CA PRO A 166 17.50 1.93 -5.49
C PRO A 166 17.75 2.81 -6.72
N ASN A 167 18.47 2.29 -7.72
CA ASN A 167 18.75 2.96 -8.99
C ASN A 167 17.49 3.25 -9.83
N TRP A 168 16.38 2.52 -9.64
CA TRP A 168 15.11 2.83 -10.31
C TRP A 168 14.53 4.19 -9.89
N PHE A 169 14.90 4.66 -8.70
CA PHE A 169 14.44 5.94 -8.15
C PHE A 169 15.42 7.10 -8.40
N TYR A 170 16.57 6.84 -9.02
CA TYR A 170 17.54 7.90 -9.32
C TYR A 170 17.00 8.99 -10.24
N PRO A 171 16.28 8.68 -11.34
CA PRO A 171 15.71 9.71 -12.21
C PRO A 171 14.77 10.64 -11.45
N LEU A 172 13.95 10.08 -10.55
CA LEU A 172 13.02 10.85 -9.73
C LEU A 172 13.76 11.85 -8.82
N VAL A 173 14.83 11.40 -8.16
CA VAL A 173 15.62 12.26 -7.27
C VAL A 173 16.40 13.32 -8.05
N GLU A 174 16.86 12.99 -9.26
CA GLU A 174 17.50 13.96 -10.17
C GLU A 174 16.51 15.03 -10.64
N GLU A 175 15.27 14.65 -10.95
CA GLU A 175 14.22 15.59 -11.37
C GLU A 175 13.72 16.45 -10.19
N LYS A 176 13.60 15.87 -8.99
CA LYS A 176 13.05 16.50 -7.80
C LYS A 176 14.03 16.42 -6.61
N PRO A 177 15.17 17.13 -6.66
CA PRO A 177 16.24 17.00 -5.67
C PRO A 177 15.83 17.45 -4.26
N PHE A 178 14.79 18.28 -4.13
CA PHE A 178 14.28 18.69 -2.82
C PHE A 178 13.71 17.52 -1.99
N LEU A 179 13.33 16.41 -2.62
CA LEU A 179 12.78 15.24 -1.94
C LEU A 179 13.74 14.64 -0.90
N THR A 180 15.05 14.78 -1.13
CA THR A 180 16.05 14.19 -0.22
C THR A 180 16.44 15.08 0.94
N PHE A 181 15.91 16.31 1.01
CA PHE A 181 16.32 17.33 1.99
C PHE A 181 17.84 17.53 2.08
N GLY A 182 18.54 17.36 0.95
CA GLY A 182 20.01 17.50 0.86
C GLY A 182 20.79 16.24 1.25
N ILE A 183 20.12 15.14 1.61
CA ILE A 183 20.77 13.84 1.85
C ILE A 183 21.15 13.21 0.49
N PRO A 184 22.35 12.61 0.35
CA PRO A 184 22.71 11.89 -0.87
C PRO A 184 21.72 10.79 -1.23
N ARG A 185 21.35 10.66 -2.51
CA ARG A 185 20.32 9.71 -2.99
C ARG A 185 20.58 8.26 -2.60
N ASP A 186 21.84 7.85 -2.60
CA ASP A 186 22.26 6.47 -2.28
C ASP A 186 22.04 6.12 -0.80
N ILE A 187 21.88 7.14 0.05
CA ILE A 187 21.55 7.00 1.46
C ILE A 187 20.05 7.21 1.65
N PHE A 188 19.49 8.25 1.01
CA PHE A 188 18.10 8.63 1.16
C PHE A 188 17.12 7.53 0.71
N ILE A 189 17.33 6.95 -0.47
CA ILE A 189 16.38 5.97 -1.06
C ILE A 189 16.23 4.73 -0.16
N PRO A 190 17.32 4.06 0.29
CA PRO A 190 17.20 2.96 1.24
C PRO A 190 16.57 3.39 2.58
N MET A 191 16.91 4.58 3.10
CA MET A 191 16.30 5.09 4.34
C MET A 191 14.79 5.29 4.21
N ALA A 192 14.33 5.81 3.07
CA ALA A 192 12.91 5.92 2.76
C ALA A 192 12.24 4.53 2.72
N GLY A 193 12.90 3.53 2.10
CA GLY A 193 12.46 2.14 2.15
C GLY A 193 12.29 1.60 3.57
N VAL A 194 13.25 1.85 4.48
CA VAL A 194 13.14 1.42 5.89
C VAL A 194 11.96 2.10 6.58
N ALA A 195 11.78 3.40 6.36
CA ALA A 195 10.68 4.14 6.97
C ALA A 195 9.31 3.62 6.48
N GLU A 196 9.15 3.44 5.18
CA GLU A 196 7.94 2.90 4.56
C GLU A 196 7.63 1.48 5.03
N PHE A 197 8.63 0.58 5.05
CA PHE A 197 8.46 -0.80 5.52
C PHE A 197 7.98 -0.82 6.97
N THR A 198 8.61 -0.03 7.83
CA THR A 198 8.31 0.04 9.26
C THR A 198 6.91 0.62 9.51
N LEU A 199 6.54 1.67 8.76
CA LEU A 199 5.19 2.25 8.84
C LEU A 199 4.13 1.27 8.32
N GLY A 200 4.40 0.56 7.22
CA GLY A 200 3.53 -0.48 6.66
C GLY A 200 3.29 -1.63 7.64
N PHE A 201 4.33 -2.13 8.29
CA PHE A 201 4.23 -3.11 9.38
C PHE A 201 3.43 -2.56 10.57
N GLY A 202 3.62 -1.29 10.91
CA GLY A 202 2.89 -0.63 11.99
C GLY A 202 1.37 -0.72 11.85
N LEU A 203 0.85 -0.78 10.63
CA LEU A 203 -0.60 -0.85 10.33
C LEU A 203 -1.30 -2.12 10.83
N ILE A 204 -0.57 -3.20 11.17
CA ILE A 204 -1.14 -4.44 11.72
C ILE A 204 -0.74 -4.68 13.18
N TRP A 205 -0.05 -3.72 13.79
CA TRP A 205 0.43 -3.85 15.15
C TRP A 205 -0.70 -3.49 16.15
N THR A 206 -0.40 -2.72 17.19
CA THR A 206 -1.41 -2.30 18.17
C THR A 206 -2.19 -1.07 17.69
N PRO A 207 -3.39 -0.81 18.24
CA PRO A 207 -4.26 0.28 17.80
C PRO A 207 -3.57 1.65 17.68
N LEU A 208 -2.74 2.04 18.66
CA LEU A 208 -2.06 3.32 18.64
C LEU A 208 -1.01 3.38 17.54
N VAL A 209 -0.14 2.37 17.43
CA VAL A 209 0.89 2.34 16.38
C VAL A 209 0.24 2.26 15.01
N ARG A 210 -0.77 1.40 14.83
CA ARG A 210 -1.54 1.29 13.59
C ARG A 210 -2.09 2.62 13.12
N ARG A 211 -2.76 3.35 14.02
CA ARG A 211 -3.39 4.63 13.67
C ARG A 211 -2.35 5.74 13.43
N LEU A 212 -1.29 5.80 14.25
CA LEU A 212 -0.21 6.78 14.05
C LEU A 212 0.59 6.51 12.76
N SER A 213 0.86 5.24 12.44
CA SER A 213 1.47 4.85 11.17
C SER A 213 0.59 5.24 9.98
N ALA A 214 -0.72 5.00 10.07
CA ALA A 214 -1.65 5.41 9.03
C ALA A 214 -1.70 6.94 8.85
N VAL A 215 -1.70 7.69 9.94
CA VAL A 215 -1.64 9.17 9.89
C VAL A 215 -0.31 9.64 9.29
N ALA A 216 0.82 9.06 9.69
CA ALA A 216 2.13 9.41 9.14
C ALA A 216 2.20 9.14 7.63
N LEU A 217 1.73 7.98 7.17
CA LEU A 217 1.64 7.64 5.75
C LEU A 217 0.69 8.58 5.00
N LEU A 218 -0.46 8.92 5.56
CA LEU A 218 -1.37 9.89 4.96
C LEU A 218 -0.72 11.26 4.77
N ILE A 219 0.05 11.73 5.76
CA ILE A 219 0.80 12.98 5.65
C ILE A 219 1.82 12.89 4.51
N ILE A 220 2.57 11.78 4.42
CA ILE A 220 3.57 11.59 3.37
C ILE A 220 2.91 11.53 1.98
N PHE A 221 1.88 10.69 1.77
CA PHE A 221 1.18 10.60 0.49
C PHE A 221 0.53 11.93 0.11
N THR A 222 -0.11 12.63 1.06
CA THR A 222 -0.72 13.94 0.78
C THR A 222 0.35 14.98 0.43
N ALA A 223 1.51 14.95 1.10
CA ALA A 223 2.62 15.84 0.78
C ALA A 223 3.20 15.55 -0.61
N ALA A 224 3.22 14.29 -1.05
CA ALA A 224 3.66 13.88 -2.39
C ALA A 224 2.72 14.38 -3.50
N VAL A 225 1.41 14.45 -3.24
CA VAL A 225 0.44 14.98 -4.22
C VAL A 225 0.75 16.42 -4.65
N TYR A 226 1.35 17.25 -3.80
CA TYR A 226 1.67 18.65 -4.15
C TYR A 226 2.68 18.76 -5.31
N PRO A 227 3.87 18.13 -5.26
CA PRO A 227 4.81 18.14 -6.37
C PRO A 227 4.46 17.21 -7.55
N PHE A 228 3.69 16.13 -7.34
CA PHE A 228 3.38 15.15 -8.40
C PHE A 228 2.02 15.34 -9.08
N GLY A 229 1.12 16.11 -8.45
CA GLY A 229 -0.13 16.55 -9.04
C GLY A 229 -1.24 15.49 -9.10
N ARG A 230 -2.18 15.70 -10.04
CA ARG A 230 -3.46 14.96 -10.07
C ARG A 230 -3.31 13.46 -10.37
N ILE A 231 -2.32 13.08 -11.17
CA ILE A 231 -2.13 11.69 -11.59
C ILE A 231 -1.69 10.85 -10.39
N ASP A 232 -0.76 11.39 -9.61
CA ASP A 232 -0.32 10.79 -8.35
C ASP A 232 -1.46 10.66 -7.34
N LEU A 233 -2.29 11.71 -7.19
CA LEU A 233 -3.47 11.63 -6.33
C LEU A 233 -4.41 10.50 -6.75
N VAL A 234 -4.69 10.35 -8.04
CA VAL A 234 -5.57 9.28 -8.54
C VAL A 234 -4.94 7.90 -8.30
N GLY A 235 -3.64 7.72 -8.60
CA GLY A 235 -2.93 6.46 -8.38
C GLY A 235 -2.93 6.03 -6.91
N HIS A 236 -2.78 6.99 -5.99
CA HIS A 236 -2.74 6.71 -4.56
C HIS A 236 -4.10 6.81 -3.84
N ALA A 237 -5.18 7.23 -4.52
CA ALA A 237 -6.45 7.50 -3.84
C ALA A 237 -7.02 6.28 -3.09
N MET A 238 -6.88 5.07 -3.65
CA MET A 238 -7.36 3.85 -2.99
C MET A 238 -6.59 3.55 -1.70
N ILE A 239 -5.25 3.63 -1.74
CA ILE A 239 -4.43 3.36 -0.56
C ILE A 239 -4.62 4.46 0.49
N MET A 240 -4.72 5.72 0.08
CA MET A 240 -5.04 6.84 0.98
C MET A 240 -6.42 6.65 1.64
N ALA A 241 -7.45 6.24 0.90
CA ALA A 241 -8.76 5.95 1.47
C ALA A 241 -8.69 4.81 2.49
N ALA A 242 -7.96 3.73 2.19
CA ALA A 242 -7.77 2.64 3.13
C ALA A 242 -6.98 3.07 4.38
N LEU A 243 -5.97 3.94 4.24
CA LEU A 243 -5.23 4.51 5.38
C LEU A 243 -6.11 5.41 6.26
N ILE A 244 -7.03 6.20 5.68
CA ILE A 244 -8.03 6.94 6.46
C ILE A 244 -8.84 5.96 7.33
N LEU A 245 -9.27 4.85 6.75
CA LEU A 245 -10.04 3.84 7.47
C LEU A 245 -9.22 3.15 8.57
N ILE A 246 -7.93 2.90 8.33
CA ILE A 246 -7.00 2.36 9.33
C ILE A 246 -6.80 3.37 10.48
N ALA A 247 -6.68 4.66 10.18
CA ALA A 247 -6.58 5.73 11.18
C ALA A 247 -7.87 5.90 11.99
N VAL A 248 -9.03 5.63 11.39
CA VAL A 248 -10.34 5.60 12.06
C VAL A 248 -10.45 4.40 13.00
N ASP A 249 -9.87 3.27 12.60
CA ASP A 249 -9.82 1.99 13.31
C ASP A 249 -11.20 1.43 13.74
N PRO A 250 -12.06 1.05 12.77
CA PRO A 250 -13.34 0.42 13.08
C PRO A 250 -13.20 -0.94 13.79
N LEU A 251 -12.00 -1.54 13.83
CA LEU A 251 -11.73 -2.80 14.54
C LEU A 251 -11.66 -2.60 16.07
N SER A 252 -11.15 -1.44 16.52
CA SER A 252 -10.93 -1.18 17.96
C SER A 252 -12.19 -1.18 18.82
N LYS A 253 -13.36 -0.86 18.24
CA LYS A 253 -14.65 -0.86 18.98
C LYS A 253 -15.14 -2.26 19.39
N ARG A 254 -14.43 -3.33 18.99
CA ARG A 254 -14.80 -4.73 19.26
C ARG A 254 -13.81 -5.48 20.17
N ALA A 255 -12.66 -4.89 20.52
CA ALA A 255 -11.70 -5.52 21.41
C ALA A 255 -12.15 -5.39 22.87
N ALA A 256 -12.37 -6.52 23.55
CA ALA A 256 -12.66 -6.55 24.97
C ALA A 256 -11.48 -6.01 25.81
N PRO A 257 -11.70 -5.47 27.03
CA PRO A 257 -10.62 -4.98 27.89
C PRO A 257 -9.66 -6.13 28.25
N VAL A 258 -8.36 -5.96 27.97
CA VAL A 258 -7.32 -6.96 28.28
C VAL A 258 -6.99 -6.95 29.79
N PRO A 259 -6.78 -8.12 30.45
CA PRO A 259 -6.41 -8.18 31.86
C PRO A 259 -5.02 -7.61 32.17
N ARG A 260 -4.84 -7.05 33.37
CA ARG A 260 -3.60 -6.43 33.86
C ARG A 260 -2.47 -7.46 34.05
N GLN A 261 -1.31 -7.23 33.43
CA GLN A 261 -0.04 -7.92 33.74
C GLN A 261 1.01 -6.94 34.32
N PRO A 262 2.00 -7.42 35.10
CA PRO A 262 3.04 -6.58 35.70
C PRO A 262 3.95 -5.90 34.65
N ALA A 263 4.11 -4.59 34.76
CA ALA A 263 4.68 -3.74 33.71
C ALA A 263 6.12 -4.10 33.30
N ALA A 264 7.01 -4.49 34.21
CA ALA A 264 8.44 -4.69 33.89
C ALA A 264 8.70 -5.93 33.01
N ILE A 265 8.05 -7.05 33.31
CA ILE A 265 8.14 -8.31 32.54
C ILE A 265 7.41 -8.17 31.19
N ALA A 266 6.37 -7.33 31.16
CA ALA A 266 5.67 -6.92 29.95
C ALA A 266 6.48 -5.97 29.04
N HIS A 267 7.50 -5.24 29.52
CA HIS A 267 8.33 -4.32 28.72
C HIS A 267 9.53 -5.00 28.03
N ALA A 268 10.20 -5.96 28.69
CA ALA A 268 11.36 -6.64 28.10
C ALA A 268 10.97 -7.67 27.02
N ARG A 269 9.88 -8.43 27.25
CA ARG A 269 9.30 -9.40 26.27
C ARG A 269 8.57 -8.73 25.10
N SER A 270 8.88 -7.47 24.84
CA SER A 270 7.94 -6.54 24.26
C SER A 270 8.59 -5.77 23.13
N LEU A 271 9.68 -5.09 23.43
CA LEU A 271 10.57 -4.56 22.42
C LEU A 271 11.21 -5.69 21.65
N ALA A 272 11.68 -6.74 22.34
CA ALA A 272 12.23 -7.93 21.71
C ALA A 272 11.23 -8.57 20.73
N VAL A 273 9.93 -8.59 21.08
CA VAL A 273 8.92 -9.20 20.22
C VAL A 273 8.52 -8.30 19.06
N VAL A 274 8.43 -6.97 19.25
CA VAL A 274 8.26 -6.01 18.14
C VAL A 274 9.43 -6.16 17.16
N THR A 275 10.67 -6.09 17.65
CA THR A 275 11.87 -6.17 16.82
C THR A 275 11.96 -7.53 16.13
N MET A 276 11.67 -8.64 16.83
CA MET A 276 11.70 -9.97 16.24
C MET A 276 10.58 -10.18 15.20
N SER A 277 9.39 -9.61 15.43
CA SER A 277 8.28 -9.69 14.49
C SER A 277 8.55 -8.85 13.25
N LEU A 278 9.11 -7.65 13.42
CA LEU A 278 9.55 -6.79 12.32
C LEU A 278 10.68 -7.45 11.52
N ALA A 279 11.66 -8.03 12.20
CA ALA A 279 12.75 -8.77 11.56
C ALA A 279 12.22 -10.00 10.80
N LEU A 280 11.29 -10.74 11.38
CA LEU A 280 10.66 -11.89 10.73
C LEU A 280 9.83 -11.45 9.51
N ALA A 281 9.07 -10.36 9.63
CA ALA A 281 8.34 -9.77 8.50
C ALA A 281 9.31 -9.34 7.39
N LEU A 282 10.40 -8.64 7.74
CA LEU A 282 11.42 -8.24 6.78
C LEU A 282 12.02 -9.46 6.08
N VAL A 283 12.44 -10.49 6.81
CA VAL A 283 12.98 -11.72 6.24
C VAL A 283 11.95 -12.40 5.34
N ALA A 284 10.69 -12.50 5.77
CA ALA A 284 9.64 -13.16 5.00
C ALA A 284 9.31 -12.42 3.69
N VAL A 285 9.09 -11.11 3.76
CA VAL A 285 8.77 -10.29 2.56
C VAL A 285 9.99 -10.22 1.65
N SER A 286 11.20 -10.05 2.19
CA SER A 286 12.45 -10.05 1.42
C SER A 286 12.66 -11.39 0.70
N SER A 287 12.59 -12.50 1.43
CA SER A 287 12.75 -13.84 0.84
C SER A 287 11.71 -14.10 -0.24
N SER A 288 10.48 -13.59 -0.05
CA SER A 288 9.42 -13.67 -1.06
C SER A 288 9.76 -12.82 -2.29
N TYR A 289 10.21 -11.59 -2.10
CA TYR A 289 10.55 -10.65 -3.18
C TYR A 289 11.71 -11.17 -4.04
N TRP A 290 12.87 -11.42 -3.43
CA TRP A 290 14.04 -11.94 -4.15
C TRP A 290 13.81 -13.37 -4.65
N GLY A 291 13.07 -14.19 -3.89
CA GLY A 291 12.70 -15.55 -4.31
C GLY A 291 11.84 -15.54 -5.56
N LEU A 292 10.77 -14.73 -5.60
CA LEU A 292 9.91 -14.59 -6.77
C LEU A 292 10.69 -14.01 -7.96
N HIS A 293 11.50 -12.98 -7.73
CA HIS A 293 12.35 -12.41 -8.78
C HIS A 293 13.31 -13.47 -9.36
N ALA A 294 13.97 -14.28 -8.51
CA ALA A 294 14.84 -15.35 -8.95
C ALA A 294 14.09 -16.48 -9.68
N THR A 295 12.85 -16.80 -9.28
CA THR A 295 12.04 -17.80 -9.99
C THR A 295 11.60 -17.33 -11.38
N PHE A 296 11.32 -16.04 -11.57
CA PHE A 296 10.88 -15.51 -12.86
C PHE A 296 12.04 -15.14 -13.79
N TYR A 297 13.14 -14.57 -13.27
CA TYR A 297 14.24 -14.03 -14.06
C TYR A 297 15.57 -14.79 -13.91
N GLY A 298 15.61 -15.83 -13.07
CA GLY A 298 16.80 -16.61 -12.77
C GLY A 298 17.74 -15.93 -11.75
N ALA A 299 18.66 -16.72 -11.17
CA ALA A 299 19.57 -16.26 -10.11
C ALA A 299 20.55 -15.15 -10.56
N ASN A 300 20.81 -15.03 -11.87
CA ASN A 300 21.69 -14.01 -12.45
C ASN A 300 20.94 -12.74 -12.88
N GLY A 301 19.62 -12.66 -12.63
CA GLY A 301 18.85 -11.41 -12.74
C GLY A 301 18.96 -10.70 -14.09
N ARG A 302 19.01 -11.43 -15.21
CA ARG A 302 18.82 -10.82 -16.53
C ARG A 302 17.34 -10.65 -16.76
N ALA A 303 16.72 -9.71 -16.05
CA ALA A 303 15.65 -8.96 -16.67
C ALA A 303 16.28 -8.33 -17.91
N THR A 304 15.79 -8.65 -19.11
CA THR A 304 16.15 -7.90 -20.31
C THR A 304 16.01 -6.44 -19.96
N ALA A 305 17.10 -5.67 -20.09
CA ALA A 305 17.13 -4.23 -19.85
C ALA A 305 16.33 -3.46 -20.93
N GLY A 306 15.13 -3.93 -21.23
CA GLY A 306 14.11 -3.19 -21.91
C GLY A 306 13.42 -2.33 -20.86
N GLN A 307 13.86 -1.08 -20.75
CA GLN A 307 12.92 0.02 -20.55
C GLN A 307 12.05 -0.01 -19.27
N ILE A 308 12.55 -0.54 -18.15
CA ILE A 308 11.82 -0.53 -16.87
C ILE A 308 12.05 0.81 -16.17
N SER A 309 11.15 1.76 -16.41
CA SER A 309 10.96 2.95 -15.57
C SER A 309 9.67 2.75 -14.79
N THR A 310 9.69 2.93 -13.47
CA THR A 310 8.49 2.93 -12.62
C THR A 310 7.65 4.20 -12.78
N HIS A 311 8.08 5.13 -13.63
CA HIS A 311 7.38 6.37 -13.94
C HIS A 311 7.18 6.54 -15.44
N THR A 312 6.01 7.06 -15.81
CA THR A 312 5.63 7.36 -17.19
C THR A 312 6.54 8.44 -17.78
N TYR A 313 6.96 8.26 -19.03
CA TYR A 313 7.71 9.24 -19.81
C TYR A 313 7.04 10.63 -19.77
N SER A 314 7.80 11.66 -19.34
CA SER A 314 7.36 13.06 -19.40
C SER A 314 7.81 13.71 -20.71
N PRO A 315 6.89 14.18 -21.58
CA PRO A 315 7.26 14.94 -22.78
C PRO A 315 7.81 16.34 -22.47
N GLU A 316 7.53 16.89 -21.29
CA GLU A 316 8.03 18.19 -20.82
C GLU A 316 9.47 18.09 -20.28
N HIS A 317 9.84 16.91 -19.79
CA HIS A 317 11.18 16.58 -19.29
C HIS A 317 11.59 15.19 -19.81
N PRO A 318 12.08 15.07 -21.05
CA PRO A 318 12.29 13.76 -21.68
C PRO A 318 13.37 12.97 -20.94
N HIS A 319 12.93 11.91 -20.26
CA HIS A 319 13.77 10.88 -19.67
C HIS A 319 13.10 9.52 -19.83
N GLY A 320 13.90 8.46 -19.80
CA GLY A 320 13.40 7.11 -20.07
C GLY A 320 13.28 6.79 -21.57
N PRO A 321 12.62 5.67 -21.90
CA PRO A 321 12.67 5.06 -23.21
C PRO A 321 11.76 5.78 -24.22
N GLY A 322 12.28 6.88 -24.73
CA GLY A 322 11.59 7.80 -25.63
C GLY A 322 12.39 9.08 -25.88
N THR A 323 13.55 9.24 -25.24
CA THR A 323 14.54 10.25 -25.63
C THR A 323 15.00 9.99 -27.06
N PRO A 324 14.82 10.95 -28.00
CA PRO A 324 15.57 10.92 -29.24
C PRO A 324 17.05 10.86 -28.86
N ALA A 325 17.79 9.91 -29.44
CA ALA A 325 19.22 9.81 -29.19
C ALA A 325 19.85 11.19 -29.44
N ILE A 326 20.38 11.82 -28.39
CA ILE A 326 21.18 13.02 -28.54
C ILE A 326 22.38 12.58 -29.39
N SER A 327 22.37 12.98 -30.66
CA SER A 327 23.50 12.80 -31.56
C SER A 327 24.71 13.39 -30.88
N LYS A 328 25.68 12.54 -30.51
CA LYS A 328 26.97 13.01 -30.01
C LYS A 328 27.56 14.00 -31.03
N PRO A 329 28.13 15.14 -30.60
CA PRO A 329 28.83 16.03 -31.52
C PRO A 329 30.01 15.27 -32.13
N ASP A 330 30.16 15.40 -33.45
CA ASP A 330 31.24 14.80 -34.23
C ASP A 330 32.60 15.38 -33.76
N PRO A 331 33.59 14.56 -33.34
CA PRO A 331 34.87 15.07 -32.83
C PRO A 331 35.78 15.67 -33.90
N GLN A 332 35.34 15.79 -35.17
CA GLN A 332 36.19 16.22 -36.30
C GLN A 332 35.84 17.58 -36.92
N ALA A 333 35.25 18.50 -36.15
CA ALA A 333 34.99 19.86 -36.62
C ALA A 333 35.88 20.93 -35.96
N HIS A 334 37.20 20.70 -35.90
CA HIS A 334 38.18 21.79 -35.74
C HIS A 334 39.43 21.51 -36.58
N SER A 335 39.29 21.75 -37.88
CA SER A 335 40.40 22.09 -38.76
C SER A 335 39.92 23.14 -39.75
N GLN A 336 40.03 24.40 -39.34
CA GLN A 336 40.35 25.58 -40.15
C GLN A 336 40.49 26.79 -39.22
#